data_AF-A0A9R0D3G1-F1
#
_entry.id   AF-A0A9R0D3G1-F1
#
_cell.length_a   1.000
_cell.length_b   1.000
_cell.length_c   1.000
_cell.angle_alpha   90.00
_cell.angle_beta   90.00
_cell.angle_gamma   90.00
#
_symmetry.space_group_name_H-M   'P 1'
#
loop_
_entity.id
_entity.type
_entity.pdbx_description
1 polymer ?
#
loop_
_entity_poly.entity_id
_entity_poly.type
_entity_poly.pdbx_seq_one_letter_code
_entity_poly.pdbx_strand_id
1 'polypeptide(L)'
;MNHRGPPISLSSVKNDQFGMSNFNWKAGSSNYQILRTGCFPYIKYHCSKKKAEDLEISDKFMRAIKVINFGIPCLLYGLAATQLIRHKEIVHTPKGPVTIYFLLPEDKGSSY
;
A
#
# COMPACT_ATOMS: atom_id res chain seq x y z
N MET A 1 7.55 -5.11 26.00
CA MET A 1 6.79 -5.05 24.74
C MET A 1 6.81 -3.62 24.21
N ASN A 2 7.69 -3.30 23.26
CA ASN A 2 7.63 -2.09 22.43
C ASN A 2 8.53 -2.33 21.20
N HIS A 3 7.96 -2.89 20.13
CA HIS A 3 8.65 -3.17 18.87
C HIS A 3 8.62 -1.99 17.89
N ARG A 4 8.56 -0.75 18.38
CA ARG A 4 8.70 0.41 17.49
C ARG A 4 10.19 0.67 17.31
N GLY A 5 10.71 0.28 16.15
CA GLY A 5 12.02 0.77 15.71
C GLY A 5 12.06 2.30 15.72
N PRO A 6 13.26 2.91 15.68
CA PRO A 6 13.39 4.36 15.69
C PRO A 6 12.56 4.98 14.56
N PRO A 7 11.93 6.14 14.79
CA PRO A 7 11.15 6.82 13.76
C PRO A 7 12.05 7.10 12.55
N ILE A 8 11.63 6.61 11.38
CA ILE A 8 12.30 6.87 10.12
C ILE A 8 11.96 8.31 9.73
N SER A 9 12.98 9.16 9.58
CA SER A 9 12.77 10.52 9.11
C SER A 9 12.17 10.52 7.70
N LEU A 10 11.17 11.37 7.46
CA LEU A 10 10.60 11.59 6.12
C LEU A 10 11.69 12.01 5.12
N SER A 11 12.75 12.69 5.58
CA SER A 11 13.89 13.08 4.72
C SER A 11 14.69 11.89 4.18
N SER A 12 14.58 10.71 4.81
CA SER A 12 15.23 9.48 4.34
C SER A 12 14.40 8.73 3.29
N VAL A 13 13.17 9.16 3.04
CA VAL A 13 12.27 8.53 2.07
C VAL A 13 12.63 9.00 0.67
N LYS A 14 13.12 8.07 -0.16
CA LYS A 14 13.50 8.37 -1.55
C LYS A 14 12.30 8.59 -2.48
N ASN A 15 11.20 7.89 -2.21
CA ASN A 15 9.96 8.00 -2.95
C ASN A 15 8.83 7.40 -2.12
N ASP A 16 7.87 8.22 -1.70
CA ASP A 16 6.67 7.81 -0.97
C ASP A 16 5.42 7.75 -1.88
N GLN A 17 5.58 8.02 -3.18
CA GLN A 17 4.51 8.07 -4.18
C GLN A 17 3.39 9.04 -3.77
N PHE A 18 3.75 10.11 -3.05
CA PHE A 18 2.79 11.11 -2.59
C PHE A 18 2.08 11.76 -3.77
N GLY A 19 0.77 12.00 -3.60
CA GLY A 19 -0.07 12.57 -4.66
C GLY A 19 -0.42 11.62 -5.82
N MET A 20 0.20 10.44 -5.92
CA MET A 20 -0.11 9.46 -6.97
C MET A 20 -1.28 8.55 -6.54
N SER A 21 -2.19 8.27 -7.47
CA SER A 21 -3.39 7.44 -7.26
C SER A 21 -3.51 6.31 -8.27
N ASN A 22 -3.12 6.51 -9.54
CA ASN A 22 -3.05 5.44 -10.53
C ASN A 22 -1.81 5.62 -11.41
N PHE A 23 -0.86 4.69 -11.37
CA PHE A 23 0.42 4.86 -12.04
C PHE A 23 1.09 3.53 -12.40
N ASN A 24 2.02 3.59 -13.34
CA ASN A 24 2.88 2.48 -13.70
C ASN A 24 4.07 2.39 -12.74
N TRP A 25 4.36 1.18 -12.27
CA TRP A 25 5.51 0.88 -11.43
C TRP A 25 6.31 -0.27 -12.03
N LYS A 26 7.57 0.01 -12.38
CA LYS A 26 8.48 -0.99 -12.92
C LYS A 26 9.16 -1.75 -11.77
N ALA A 27 8.95 -3.06 -11.73
CA ALA A 27 9.62 -3.96 -10.80
C ALA A 27 10.37 -5.04 -11.60
N GLY A 28 11.68 -4.87 -11.71
CA GLY A 28 12.54 -5.70 -12.57
C GLY A 28 12.19 -5.53 -14.05
N SER A 29 11.90 -6.64 -14.73
CA SER A 29 11.47 -6.67 -16.14
C SER A 29 9.97 -6.47 -16.33
N SER A 30 9.18 -6.50 -15.25
CA SER A 30 7.72 -6.41 -15.30
C SER A 30 7.22 -5.02 -14.96
N ASN A 31 6.13 -4.61 -15.61
CA ASN A 31 5.37 -3.42 -15.25
C ASN A 31 4.12 -3.82 -14.46
N TYR A 32 3.83 -3.05 -13.42
CA TYR A 32 2.62 -3.16 -12.63
C TYR A 32 1.86 -1.85 -12.71
N GLN A 33 0.56 -1.92 -13.03
CA GLN A 33 -0.35 -0.81 -12.81
C GLN A 33 -0.76 -0.82 -11.35
N ILE A 34 -0.53 0.30 -10.68
CA ILE A 34 -0.74 0.48 -9.26
C ILE A 34 -1.88 1.46 -9.06
N LEU A 35 -3.00 0.96 -8.55
CA LEU A 35 -4.08 1.80 -8.03
C LEU A 35 -3.87 1.97 -6.52
N ARG A 36 -3.38 3.14 -6.13
CA ARG A 36 -3.16 3.56 -4.75
C ARG A 36 -4.42 4.25 -4.22
N THR A 37 -5.11 3.58 -3.30
CA THR A 37 -6.32 4.10 -2.64
C THR A 37 -6.00 4.50 -1.20
N GLY A 38 -6.75 5.47 -0.66
CA GLY A 38 -6.54 5.89 0.72
C GLY A 38 -7.16 4.89 1.70
N CYS A 39 -6.45 4.61 2.79
CA CYS A 39 -6.85 3.70 3.86
C CYS A 39 -6.24 4.17 5.20
N PHE A 40 -6.31 5.47 5.51
CA PHE A 40 -5.53 6.10 6.58
C PHE A 40 -5.83 5.49 7.97
N PRO A 41 -4.81 5.05 8.75
CA PRO A 41 -3.38 5.39 8.64
C PRO A 41 -2.55 4.48 7.73
N TYR A 42 -3.16 3.50 7.08
CA TYR A 42 -2.52 2.61 6.12
C TYR A 42 -2.63 3.15 4.68
N ILE A 43 -1.98 2.44 3.77
CA ILE A 43 -2.10 2.67 2.32
C ILE A 43 -2.49 1.34 1.68
N LYS A 44 -3.53 1.38 0.86
CA LYS A 44 -3.96 0.20 0.09
C LYS A 44 -3.48 0.32 -1.35
N TYR A 45 -2.76 -0.70 -1.78
CA TYR A 45 -2.34 -0.86 -3.17
C TYR A 45 -3.15 -1.99 -3.81
N HIS A 46 -3.64 -1.73 -5.01
CA HIS A 46 -4.08 -2.77 -5.92
C HIS A 46 -3.08 -2.82 -7.07
N CYS A 47 -2.43 -3.97 -7.22
CA CYS A 47 -1.32 -4.16 -8.16
C CYS A 47 -1.76 -5.15 -9.24
N SER A 48 -1.71 -4.74 -10.51
CA SER A 48 -1.99 -5.62 -11.64
C SER A 48 -0.80 -5.64 -12.58
N LYS A 49 -0.26 -6.84 -12.87
CA LYS A 49 0.83 -7.01 -13.85
C LYS A 49 0.27 -6.77 -15.26
N LYS A 50 0.69 -5.68 -15.91
CA LYS A 50 0.17 -5.23 -17.21
C LYS A 50 1.25 -4.45 -17.97
N LYS A 51 1.09 -4.32 -19.29
CA LYS A 51 1.92 -3.42 -20.09
C LYS A 51 1.75 -1.98 -19.59
N ALA A 52 2.77 -1.16 -19.80
CA ALA A 52 2.71 0.25 -19.43
C ALA A 52 1.70 0.96 -20.34
N GLU A 53 0.82 1.75 -19.74
CA GLU A 53 -0.25 2.50 -20.43
C GLU A 53 -0.27 3.94 -19.91
N ASP A 54 -0.86 4.86 -20.68
CA ASP A 54 -1.12 6.20 -20.16
C ASP A 54 -2.27 6.14 -19.13
N LEU A 55 -1.98 6.57 -17.91
CA LEU A 55 -2.90 6.55 -16.78
C LEU A 55 -3.25 7.96 -16.27
N GLU A 56 -2.83 9.02 -16.96
CA GLU A 56 -2.95 10.41 -16.46
C GLU A 56 -4.40 10.79 -16.14
N ILE A 57 -5.34 10.47 -17.03
CA ILE A 57 -6.77 10.77 -16.85
C ILE A 57 -7.32 9.99 -15.65
N SER A 58 -6.97 8.70 -15.54
CA SER A 58 -7.42 7.84 -14.45
C SER A 58 -6.84 8.28 -13.10
N ASP A 59 -5.57 8.70 -13.06
CA ASP A 59 -4.93 9.26 -11.87
C ASP A 59 -5.67 10.50 -11.37
N LYS A 60 -5.87 11.48 -12.27
CA LYS A 60 -6.61 12.72 -11.96
C LYS A 60 -8.02 12.45 -11.47
N PHE A 61 -8.73 11.54 -12.13
CA PHE A 61 -10.09 11.14 -11.74
C PHE A 61 -10.12 10.54 -10.32
N MET A 62 -9.23 9.59 -10.02
CA MET A 62 -9.15 8.97 -8.70
C MET A 62 -8.75 9.98 -7.61
N ARG A 63 -7.89 10.95 -7.93
CA ARG A 63 -7.55 12.05 -7.02
C ARG A 63 -8.74 12.98 -6.76
N ALA A 64 -9.47 13.35 -7.82
CA ALA A 64 -10.65 14.21 -7.71
C ALA A 64 -11.72 13.57 -6.81
N ILE A 65 -12.01 12.27 -6.98
CA ILE A 65 -12.96 11.55 -6.12
C ILE A 65 -12.57 11.64 -4.64
N LYS A 66 -11.29 11.47 -4.30
CA LYS A 66 -10.81 11.54 -2.91
C LYS A 66 -11.05 12.92 -2.30
N VAL A 67 -10.81 13.98 -3.08
CA VAL A 67 -11.01 15.37 -2.65
C VAL A 67 -12.50 15.67 -2.48
N ILE A 68 -13.33 15.30 -3.46
CA ILE A 68 -14.79 15.51 -3.42
C ILE A 68 -15.41 14.84 -2.18
N ASN A 69 -14.91 13.65 -1.82
CA ASN A 69 -15.39 12.92 -0.64
C ASN A 69 -14.69 13.33 0.66
N PHE A 70 -13.90 14.41 0.67
CA PHE A 70 -13.14 14.90 1.83
C PHE A 70 -12.28 13.83 2.51
N GLY A 71 -11.84 12.80 1.77
CA GLY A 71 -11.11 11.67 2.33
C GLY A 71 -11.90 10.81 3.33
N ILE A 72 -13.21 11.01 3.52
CA ILE A 72 -14.04 10.27 4.48
C ILE A 72 -13.97 8.75 4.24
N PRO A 73 -14.13 8.23 3.00
CA PRO A 73 -13.98 6.79 2.75
C PRO A 73 -12.58 6.28 3.11
N CYS A 74 -11.54 7.10 2.87
CA CYS A 74 -10.17 6.72 3.16
C CYS A 74 -9.93 6.57 4.67
N LEU A 75 -10.52 7.45 5.48
CA LEU A 75 -10.44 7.40 6.93
C LEU A 75 -11.23 6.20 7.49
N LEU A 76 -12.49 6.03 7.07
CA LEU A 76 -13.35 4.96 7.58
C LEU A 76 -12.77 3.57 7.27
N TYR A 77 -12.24 3.37 6.06
CA TYR A 77 -11.62 2.10 5.71
C TYR A 77 -10.36 1.81 6.52
N GLY A 78 -9.52 2.82 6.77
CA GLY A 78 -8.32 2.62 7.57
C GLY A 78 -8.63 2.36 9.05
N LEU A 79 -9.60 3.08 9.63
CA LEU A 79 -10.09 2.78 10.98
C LEU A 79 -10.65 1.37 11.08
N ALA A 80 -11.49 0.94 10.12
CA ALA A 80 -11.98 -0.43 10.08
C ALA A 80 -10.83 -1.45 9.97
N ALA A 81 -9.83 -1.18 9.13
CA ALA A 81 -8.67 -2.05 8.98
C ALA A 81 -7.89 -2.20 10.31
N THR A 82 -7.72 -1.13 11.10
CA THR A 82 -7.02 -1.22 12.40
C THR A 82 -7.67 -2.23 13.35
N GLN A 83 -9.00 -2.39 13.29
CA GLN A 83 -9.76 -3.31 14.15
C GLN A 83 -9.74 -4.76 13.64
N LEU A 84 -9.57 -4.94 12.33
CA LEU A 84 -9.66 -6.23 11.68
C LEU A 84 -8.31 -6.95 11.52
N ILE A 85 -7.20 -6.21 11.49
CA ILE A 85 -5.85 -6.80 11.38
C ILE A 85 -5.52 -7.56 12.66
N ARG A 86 -5.46 -8.90 12.56
CA ARG A 86 -5.25 -9.80 13.71
C ARG A 86 -4.09 -10.76 13.53
N HIS A 87 -3.79 -11.14 12.28
CA HIS A 87 -2.78 -12.14 11.97
C HIS A 87 -1.39 -11.50 11.92
N LYS A 88 -0.40 -12.22 12.43
CA LYS A 88 1.00 -11.76 12.48
C LYS A 88 1.89 -12.89 12.03
N GLU A 89 2.81 -12.61 11.12
CA GLU A 89 3.87 -13.53 10.73
C GLU A 89 5.23 -12.85 10.85
N ILE A 90 6.25 -13.62 11.19
CA ILE A 90 7.63 -13.13 11.29
C ILE A 90 8.37 -13.58 10.04
N VAL A 91 8.80 -12.62 9.23
CA VAL A 91 9.65 -12.86 8.06
C VAL A 91 11.08 -12.55 8.42
N HIS A 92 11.96 -13.51 8.21
CA HIS A 92 13.40 -13.35 8.45
C HIS A 92 14.04 -12.68 7.23
N THR A 93 14.58 -11.49 7.42
CA THR A 93 15.34 -10.78 6.39
C THR A 93 16.83 -10.77 6.75
N PRO A 94 17.75 -10.51 5.81
CA PRO A 94 19.18 -10.37 6.12
C PRO A 94 19.49 -9.27 7.14
N LYS A 95 18.56 -8.32 7.36
CA LYS A 95 18.68 -7.23 8.35
C LYS A 95 17.95 -7.53 9.66
N GLY A 96 17.48 -8.77 9.85
CA GLY A 96 16.76 -9.23 11.04
C GLY A 96 15.29 -9.60 10.77
N PRO A 97 14.60 -10.10 11.80
CA PRO A 97 13.19 -10.47 11.71
C PRO A 97 12.30 -9.23 11.60
N VAL A 98 11.32 -9.29 10.69
CA VAL A 98 10.29 -8.26 10.49
C VAL A 98 8.92 -8.89 10.71
N THR A 99 8.11 -8.27 11.57
CA THR A 99 6.72 -8.70 11.77
C THR A 99 5.82 -8.09 10.71
N ILE A 100 5.20 -8.95 9.90
CA ILE A 100 4.18 -8.57 8.94
C ILE A 100 2.81 -8.83 9.57
N TYR A 101 1.90 -7.88 9.39
CA TYR A 101 0.55 -7.96 9.92
C TYR A 101 -0.42 -8.17 8.77
N PHE A 102 -1.26 -9.19 8.90
CA PHE A 102 -2.24 -9.55 7.89
C PHE A 102 -3.67 -9.39 8.40
N LEU A 103 -4.54 -8.97 7.49
CA LEU A 103 -5.97 -8.93 7.71
C LEU A 103 -6.56 -10.34 7.73
N LEU A 104 -6.12 -11.19 6.79
CA LEU A 104 -6.51 -12.58 6.62
C LEU A 104 -5.26 -13.44 6.69
N PRO A 105 -5.32 -14.68 7.21
CA PRO A 105 -4.19 -15.58 7.17
C PRO A 105 -3.77 -15.83 5.71
N GLU A 106 -2.47 -15.73 5.43
CA GLU A 106 -1.95 -15.97 4.09
C GLU A 106 -2.09 -17.46 3.74
N ASP A 107 -2.71 -17.76 2.60
CA ASP A 107 -2.70 -19.11 2.05
C ASP A 107 -1.39 -19.32 1.29
N LYS A 108 -0.51 -20.16 1.84
CA LYS A 108 0.80 -20.49 1.25
C LYS A 108 0.70 -21.45 0.07
N GLY A 109 -0.51 -21.91 -0.29
CA GLY A 109 -0.79 -22.85 -1.37
C GLY A 109 -0.96 -22.24 -2.76
N SER A 110 -0.79 -20.93 -2.95
CA SER A 110 -0.88 -20.30 -4.27
C SER A 110 0.26 -20.80 -5.18
N SER A 111 -0.09 -21.62 -6.17
CA SER A 111 0.81 -21.95 -7.28
C SER A 111 0.97 -20.72 -8.20
N TYR A 112 2.20 -20.49 -8.65
CA TYR A 112 2.61 -19.38 -9.51
C TYR A 112 2.21 -19.57 -10.98
#